data_AF-A0A914TSH1-F1
#
_entry.id   AF-A0A914TSH1-F1
#
_cell.length_a   1.000
_cell.length_b   1.000
_cell.length_c   1.000
_cell.angle_alpha   90.00
_cell.angle_beta   90.00
_cell.angle_gamma   90.00
#
_symmetry.space_group_name_H-M   'P 1'
#
loop_
_entity.id
_entity.type
_entity.pdbx_description
1 polymer ?
#
loop_
_entity_poly.entity_id
_entity_poly.type
_entity_poly.pdbx_seq_one_letter_code
_entity_poly.pdbx_strand_id
1 'polypeptide(L)'
;MLGNIVGGSAISLLADQYGRKPCVIICTLLIGITGCFMQFVKTYQFVLILRFLHGIFFTGSSIAIWVLGYESIPTSLRSYATFTYGTTWVIGYCAIAPIAYFVPNWRNFLTVLSVPCIVYGIFLWM
;
A
#
# COMPACT_ATOMS: atom_id res chain seq x y z
N MET A 1 -1.63 3.44 13.22
CA MET A 1 -2.59 2.35 13.53
C MET A 1 -4.03 2.79 13.41
N LEU A 2 -4.43 3.94 13.97
CA LEU A 2 -5.80 4.45 13.80
C LEU A 2 -6.22 4.58 12.32
N GLY A 3 -5.33 5.12 11.47
CA GLY A 3 -5.58 5.22 10.03
C GLY A 3 -5.87 3.86 9.39
N ASN A 4 -5.12 2.82 9.75
CA ASN A 4 -5.30 1.47 9.22
C ASN A 4 -6.66 0.87 9.58
N ILE A 5 -7.15 1.09 10.80
CA ILE A 5 -8.47 0.60 11.25
C ILE A 5 -9.57 1.26 10.41
N VAL A 6 -9.49 2.58 10.24
CA VAL A 6 -10.46 3.36 9.45
C VAL A 6 -10.40 2.97 7.98
N GLY A 7 -9.20 2.80 7.42
CA GLY A 7 -9.00 2.38 6.04
C GLY A 7 -9.51 0.98 5.76
N GLY A 8 -9.24 0.03 6.65
CA GLY A 8 -9.67 -1.35 6.50
C GLY A 8 -11.18 -1.54 6.49
N SER A 9 -11.94 -0.69 7.19
CA SER A 9 -13.41 -0.75 7.17
C SER A 9 -14.00 0.10 6.03
N ALA A 10 -13.63 1.38 5.94
CA ALA A 10 -14.28 2.31 5.01
C ALA A 10 -13.87 2.06 3.55
N ILE A 11 -12.58 1.92 3.26
CA ILE A 11 -12.10 1.77 1.88
C ILE A 11 -12.45 0.39 1.33
N SER A 12 -12.43 -0.65 2.17
CA SER A 12 -12.83 -1.99 1.73
C SER A 12 -14.31 -2.03 1.31
N LEU A 13 -15.20 -1.37 2.05
CA LEU A 13 -16.61 -1.23 1.67
C LEU A 13 -16.77 -0.45 0.35
N LEU A 14 -16.02 0.65 0.18
CA LEU A 14 -16.02 1.42 -1.06
C LEU A 14 -15.50 0.59 -2.24
N ALA A 15 -14.49 -0.26 -2.03
CA ALA A 15 -13.95 -1.14 -3.05
C ALA A 15 -14.98 -2.17 -3.54
N ASP A 16 -15.83 -2.66 -2.63
CA ASP A 16 -16.90 -3.59 -2.98
C ASP A 16 -18.05 -2.91 -3.74
N GLN A 17 -18.31 -1.61 -3.50
CA GLN A 17 -19.39 -0.86 -4.16
C GLN A 17 -19.00 -0.27 -5.53
N TYR A 18 -17.81 0.34 -5.64
CA TYR A 18 -17.36 1.06 -6.83
C TYR A 18 -16.45 0.23 -7.74
N GLY A 19 -16.18 -1.02 -7.36
CA GLY A 19 -15.29 -1.94 -8.06
C GLY A 19 -13.87 -1.96 -7.49
N ARG A 20 -13.31 -3.16 -7.38
CA ARG A 20 -12.01 -3.40 -6.72
C ARG A 20 -10.83 -2.76 -7.47
N LYS A 21 -10.75 -2.91 -8.81
CA LYS A 21 -9.64 -2.40 -9.63
C LYS A 21 -9.45 -0.87 -9.51
N PRO A 22 -10.45 0.00 -9.75
CA PRO A 22 -10.26 1.44 -9.63
C PRO A 22 -9.93 1.87 -8.20
N CYS A 23 -10.52 1.23 -7.19
CA CYS A 23 -10.23 1.51 -5.79
C CYS A 23 -8.76 1.23 -5.44
N VAL A 24 -8.23 0.08 -5.88
CA VAL A 24 -6.81 -0.26 -5.72
C VAL A 24 -5.93 0.80 -6.34
N ILE A 25 -6.18 1.19 -7.61
CA ILE A 25 -5.31 2.14 -8.31
C ILE A 25 -5.26 3.50 -7.58
N ILE A 26 -6.43 4.04 -7.23
CA ILE A 26 -6.53 5.32 -6.52
C ILE A 26 -5.80 5.25 -5.18
N CYS A 27 -6.03 4.19 -4.39
CA CYS A 27 -5.39 4.05 -3.08
C CYS A 27 -3.87 3.88 -3.21
N THR A 28 -3.38 3.09 -4.16
CA THR A 28 -1.95 2.90 -4.39
C THR A 28 -1.26 4.20 -4.80
N LEU A 29 -1.88 5.00 -5.66
CA LEU A 29 -1.36 6.33 -6.01
C LEU A 29 -1.31 7.26 -4.79
N LEU A 30 -2.38 7.28 -3.97
CA LEU A 30 -2.43 8.11 -2.77
C LEU A 30 -1.41 7.69 -1.71
N ILE A 31 -1.13 6.39 -1.54
CA ILE A 31 -0.03 5.89 -0.69
C ILE A 31 1.30 6.45 -1.15
N GLY A 32 1.58 6.36 -2.45
CA GLY A 32 2.81 6.88 -3.03
C GLY A 32 2.96 8.40 -2.86
N ILE A 33 1.90 9.15 -3.16
CA ILE A 33 1.88 10.61 -3.04
C ILE A 33 2.09 11.03 -1.58
N THR A 34 1.33 10.46 -0.64
CA THR A 34 1.45 10.79 0.79
C THR A 34 2.81 10.42 1.37
N GLY A 35 3.41 9.34 0.90
CA GLY A 35 4.75 8.91 1.31
C GLY A 35 5.85 9.84 0.80
N CYS A 36 5.81 10.25 -0.47
CA CYS A 36 6.73 11.24 -1.03
C CYS A 36 6.55 12.63 -0.39
N PHE A 37 5.30 13.04 -0.12
CA PHE A 37 5.01 14.33 0.52
C PHE A 37 5.60 14.45 1.93
N MET A 38 5.77 13.33 2.63
CA MET A 38 6.28 13.29 4.00
C MET A 38 7.73 13.80 4.10
N GLN A 39 8.51 13.73 3.00
CA GLN A 39 9.87 14.26 2.95
C GLN A 39 9.90 15.80 3.06
N PHE A 40 8.94 16.49 2.43
CA PHE A 40 8.91 17.96 2.34
C PHE A 40 8.40 18.64 3.62
N VAL A 41 7.66 17.91 4.45
CA VAL A 41 7.04 18.46 5.65
C VAL A 41 8.05 18.59 6.79
N LYS A 42 8.29 19.82 7.27
CA LYS A 42 9.20 20.09 8.40
C LYS A 42 8.52 20.04 9.77
N THR A 43 7.18 20.19 9.82
CA THR A 43 6.40 20.24 11.06
C THR A 43 5.87 18.86 11.46
N TYR A 44 6.05 18.48 12.73
CA TYR A 44 5.63 17.17 13.25
C TYR A 44 4.13 16.88 13.09
N GLN A 45 3.26 17.87 13.30
CA GLN A 45 1.81 17.71 13.16
C GLN A 45 1.39 17.28 11.75
N PHE A 46 1.97 17.89 10.72
CA PHE A 46 1.68 17.54 9.34
C PHE A 46 2.22 16.14 8.98
N VAL A 47 3.35 15.73 9.57
CA VAL A 47 3.85 14.35 9.42
C VAL A 47 2.83 13.35 9.99
N LEU A 48 2.23 13.63 11.15
CA LEU A 48 1.20 12.76 11.74
C LEU A 48 -0.04 12.65 10.86
N ILE A 49 -0.53 13.77 10.31
CA ILE A 49 -1.69 13.79 9.41
C ILE A 49 -1.40 12.95 8.15
N LEU A 50 -0.25 13.16 7.52
CA LEU A 50 0.15 12.38 6.35
C LEU A 50 0.32 10.89 6.69
N ARG A 51 0.86 10.55 7.86
CA ARG A 51 1.01 9.16 8.32
C ARG A 51 -0.33 8.50 8.56
N PHE A 52 -1.30 9.26 9.07
CA PHE A 52 -2.67 8.81 9.26
C PHE A 52 -3.34 8.51 7.92
N LEU A 53 -3.29 9.46 6.97
CA LEU A 53 -3.81 9.29 5.62
C LEU A 53 -3.16 8.10 4.90
N HIS A 54 -1.84 8.00 4.94
CA HIS A 54 -1.09 6.89 4.37
C HIS A 54 -1.56 5.54 4.93
N GLY A 55 -1.82 5.46 6.25
CA GLY A 55 -2.35 4.26 6.89
C GLY A 55 -3.76 3.87 6.42
N ILE A 56 -4.63 4.86 6.16
CA ILE A 56 -5.99 4.61 5.63
C ILE A 56 -5.88 3.93 4.26
N PHE A 57 -5.13 4.51 3.33
CA PHE A 57 -5.03 3.99 1.97
C PHE A 57 -4.27 2.65 1.92
N PHE A 58 -3.26 2.46 2.78
CA PHE A 58 -2.46 1.23 2.83
C PHE A 58 -3.29 0.00 3.16
N THR A 59 -4.11 0.05 4.23
CA THR A 59 -4.88 -1.12 4.64
C THR A 59 -6.02 -1.43 3.66
N GLY A 60 -6.73 -0.40 3.18
CA GLY A 60 -7.79 -0.59 2.20
C GLY A 60 -7.30 -1.19 0.87
N SER A 61 -6.19 -0.66 0.33
CA SER A 61 -5.59 -1.21 -0.89
C SER A 61 -5.09 -2.64 -0.73
N SER A 62 -4.43 -2.96 0.40
CA SER A 62 -3.89 -4.31 0.65
C SER A 62 -5.00 -5.37 0.65
N ILE A 63 -6.13 -5.08 1.29
CA ILE A 63 -7.29 -5.99 1.33
C ILE A 63 -7.89 -6.11 -0.07
N ALA A 64 -8.14 -4.99 -0.76
CA ALA A 64 -8.75 -4.99 -2.09
C ALA A 64 -7.90 -5.74 -3.13
N ILE A 65 -6.56 -5.59 -3.10
CA ILE A 65 -5.62 -6.33 -3.97
C ILE A 65 -5.68 -7.83 -3.70
N TRP A 66 -5.68 -8.21 -2.43
CA TRP A 66 -5.71 -9.62 -2.06
C TRP A 66 -6.98 -10.30 -2.57
N VAL A 67 -8.14 -9.65 -2.37
CA VAL A 67 -9.41 -10.21 -2.86
C VAL A 67 -9.48 -10.21 -4.39
N LEU A 68 -9.02 -9.15 -5.06
CA LEU A 68 -8.99 -9.10 -6.53
C LEU A 68 -8.13 -10.24 -7.13
N GLY A 69 -6.96 -10.49 -6.54
CA GLY A 69 -6.10 -11.61 -6.93
C GLY A 69 -6.76 -12.96 -6.69
N TYR A 70 -7.48 -13.10 -5.57
CA TYR A 70 -8.21 -14.32 -5.23
C TYR A 70 -9.41 -14.59 -6.16
N GLU A 71 -10.10 -13.55 -6.60
CA GLU A 71 -11.20 -13.62 -7.58
C GLU A 71 -10.70 -13.95 -8.99
N SER A 72 -9.47 -13.57 -9.32
CA SER A 72 -8.86 -13.78 -10.65
C SER A 72 -8.36 -15.20 -10.89
N ILE A 73 -8.34 -16.06 -9.87
CA ILE A 73 -7.72 -17.39 -9.92
C ILE A 73 -8.79 -18.49 -9.76
N PRO A 74 -8.71 -19.59 -10.54
CA PRO A 74 -9.64 -20.72 -10.41
C PRO A 74 -9.58 -21.37 -9.02
N THR A 75 -10.69 -21.96 -8.60
CA THR A 75 -10.89 -22.52 -7.25
C THR A 75 -9.82 -23.52 -6.83
N SER A 76 -9.28 -24.30 -7.77
CA SER A 76 -8.24 -25.31 -7.53
C SER A 76 -6.89 -24.73 -7.11
N LEU A 77 -6.58 -23.48 -7.47
CA LEU A 77 -5.28 -22.85 -7.25
C LEU A 77 -5.30 -21.77 -6.14
N ARG A 78 -6.43 -21.60 -5.46
CA ARG A 78 -6.61 -20.57 -4.42
C ARG A 78 -5.63 -20.71 -3.25
N SER A 79 -5.32 -21.93 -2.81
CA SER A 79 -4.33 -22.15 -1.75
C SER A 79 -2.92 -21.70 -2.16
N TYR A 80 -2.56 -21.93 -3.43
CA TYR A 80 -1.28 -21.45 -3.98
C TYR A 80 -1.25 -19.92 -4.07
N ALA A 81 -2.36 -19.28 -4.45
CA ALA A 81 -2.46 -17.82 -4.50
C ALA A 81 -2.24 -17.16 -3.13
N THR A 82 -2.84 -17.70 -2.08
CA THR A 82 -2.64 -17.19 -0.71
C THR A 82 -1.21 -17.38 -0.26
N PHE A 83 -0.60 -18.53 -0.60
CA PHE A 83 0.80 -18.81 -0.28
C PHE A 83 1.77 -17.86 -1.02
N THR A 84 1.56 -17.61 -2.32
CA THR A 84 2.40 -16.68 -3.09
C THR A 84 2.25 -15.25 -2.59
N TYR A 85 1.04 -14.83 -2.22
CA TYR A 85 0.81 -13.52 -1.60
C TYR A 85 1.58 -13.37 -0.28
N GLY A 86 1.44 -14.36 0.63
CA GLY A 86 2.14 -14.34 1.92
C GLY A 86 3.66 -14.38 1.80
N THR A 87 4.19 -15.23 0.93
CA THR A 87 5.65 -15.31 0.70
C THR A 87 6.20 -14.02 0.09
N THR A 88 5.50 -13.43 -0.88
CA THR A 88 5.89 -12.13 -1.47
C THR A 88 5.90 -11.02 -0.41
N TRP A 89 4.93 -11.00 0.51
CA TRP A 89 4.91 -10.05 1.62
C TRP A 89 6.15 -10.19 2.52
N VAL A 90 6.51 -11.42 2.91
CA VAL A 90 7.69 -11.68 3.75
C VAL A 90 8.97 -11.26 3.04
N ILE A 91 9.13 -11.60 1.76
CA ILE A 91 10.28 -11.20 0.95
C ILE A 91 10.40 -9.67 0.90
N GLY A 92 9.28 -8.97 0.65
CA GLY A 92 9.24 -7.52 0.67
C GLY A 92 9.64 -6.94 2.02
N TYR A 93 9.16 -7.53 3.12
CA TYR A 93 9.51 -7.10 4.48
C TYR A 93 10.99 -7.32 4.81
N CYS A 94 11.57 -8.45 4.39
CA CYS A 94 13.00 -8.72 4.54
C CYS A 94 13.87 -7.74 3.75
N ALA A 95 13.41 -7.25 2.60
CA ALA A 95 14.12 -6.27 1.79
C ALA A 95 14.17 -4.87 2.42
N ILE A 96 13.29 -4.57 3.39
CA ILE A 96 13.27 -3.27 4.09
C ILE A 96 14.58 -3.03 4.86
N ALA A 97 15.12 -4.05 5.51
CA ALA A 97 16.33 -3.95 6.33
C ALA A 97 17.58 -3.53 5.53
N PRO A 98 17.95 -4.16 4.40
CA PRO A 98 19.08 -3.70 3.60
C PRO A 98 18.84 -2.31 3.00
N ILE A 99 17.61 -1.96 2.58
CA ILE A 99 17.31 -0.61 2.09
C ILE A 99 17.55 0.44 3.17
N ALA A 100 17.16 0.15 4.43
CA ALA A 100 17.39 1.04 5.56
C ALA A 100 18.88 1.23 5.87
N TYR A 101 19.71 0.20 5.62
CA TYR A 101 21.16 0.31 5.78
C TYR A 101 21.80 1.26 4.75
N PHE A 102 21.37 1.21 3.50
CA PHE A 102 21.88 2.10 2.44
C PHE A 102 21.32 3.53 2.53
N VAL A 103 20.11 3.71 3.08
CA VAL A 103 19.45 5.02 3.18
C VAL A 103 19.16 5.35 4.66
N PRO A 104 20.15 5.87 5.41
CA PRO A 104 20.01 6.12 6.85
C PRO A 104 19.04 7.26 7.19
N ASN A 105 18.75 8.15 6.24
CA ASN A 105 17.79 9.23 6.44
C ASN A 105 16.35 8.71 6.33
N TRP A 106 15.62 8.69 7.44
CA TRP A 106 14.22 8.22 7.50
C TRP A 106 13.28 8.89 6.48
N ARG A 107 13.52 10.17 6.16
CA ARG A 107 12.73 10.90 5.15
C ARG A 107 12.96 10.37 3.75
N ASN A 108 14.23 10.18 3.37
CA ASN A 108 14.60 9.66 2.06
C ASN A 108 14.17 8.20 1.94
N PHE A 109 14.28 7.43 3.02
CA PHE A 109 13.83 6.06 3.10
C PHE A 109 12.32 5.93 2.81
N LEU A 110 11.48 6.79 3.38
CA LEU A 110 10.05 6.82 3.09
C LEU A 110 9.76 7.11 1.61
N THR A 111 10.46 8.06 1.01
CA THR A 111 10.33 8.37 -0.41
C THR A 111 10.73 7.19 -1.28
N VAL A 112 11.89 6.57 -1.00
CA VAL A 112 12.40 5.40 -1.74
C VAL A 112 11.40 4.25 -1.72
N LEU A 113 10.76 3.99 -0.59
CA LEU A 113 9.72 2.96 -0.48
C LEU A 113 8.41 3.32 -1.18
N SER A 114 8.12 4.62 -1.33
CA SER A 114 6.85 5.12 -1.89
C SER A 114 6.87 5.23 -3.41
N VAL A 115 8.05 5.42 -4.02
CA VAL A 115 8.22 5.51 -5.48
C VAL A 115 7.73 4.24 -6.21
N PRO A 116 8.09 3.01 -5.79
CA PRO A 116 7.57 1.78 -6.41
C PRO A 116 6.05 1.70 -6.39
N CYS A 117 5.39 2.20 -5.33
CA CYS A 117 3.93 2.23 -5.25
C CYS A 117 3.33 3.10 -6.35
N ILE A 118 3.91 4.27 -6.63
CA ILE A 118 3.44 5.16 -7.71
C ILE A 118 3.57 4.47 -9.07
N VAL A 119 4.73 3.87 -9.34
CA VAL A 119 4.99 3.15 -10.60
C VAL A 119 3.99 2.01 -10.78
N TYR A 120 3.73 1.24 -9.73
CA TYR A 120 2.76 0.16 -9.75
C TYR A 120 1.32 0.65 -9.97
N GLY A 121 0.93 1.76 -9.32
CA GLY A 121 -0.39 2.37 -9.53
C GLY A 121 -0.61 2.83 -10.98
N ILE A 122 0.42 3.41 -11.61
CA ILE A 122 0.38 3.81 -13.03
C ILE A 122 0.32 2.57 -13.94
N PHE A 123 1.09 1.54 -13.64
CA PHE A 123 1.09 0.30 -14.43
C PHE A 123 -0.26 -0.42 -14.38
N LEU A 124 -0.93 -0.44 -13.23
CA LEU A 124 -2.27 -1.03 -13.08
C LEU A 124 -3.38 -0.24 -13.81
N TRP A 125 -3.14 1.05 -14.08
CA TRP A 125 -4.06 1.91 -14.82
C TRP A 125 -4.02 1.62 -16.33
N MET A 126 -2.86 1.25 -16.86
CA MET A 126 -2.70 0.79 -18.25
C MET A 126 -3.38 -0.57 -18.46
#